data_AF-A0A958UX69-F1
#
_entry.id   AF-A0A958UX69-F1
#
_cell.length_a   1.000
_cell.length_b   1.000
_cell.length_c   1.000
_cell.angle_alpha   90.00
_cell.angle_beta   90.00
_cell.angle_gamma   90.00
#
_symmetry.space_group_name_H-M   'P 1'
#
loop_
_entity.id
_entity.type
_entity.pdbx_description
1 polymer ?
#
loop_
_entity_poly.entity_id
_entity_poly.type
_entity_poly.pdbx_seq_one_letter_code
_entity_poly.pdbx_strand_id
1 'polypeptide(L)'
;MKGYSIASREFADSFRSDLKKHEKHWENVSVKLGPLTLMEGWNYFENENLENTIIKLANNFLEIEYIIDHTLEKFKSRKVIH
;
A
#
# COMPACT_ATOMS: atom_id res chain seq x y z
N MET A 1 -9.37 -18.38 -12.37
CA MET A 1 -8.30 -17.37 -12.17
C MET A 1 -6.94 -18.07 -12.18
N LYS A 2 -6.34 -18.29 -13.34
CA LYS A 2 -5.00 -18.90 -13.48
C LYS A 2 -4.08 -17.83 -14.05
N GLY A 3 -3.19 -17.29 -13.22
CA GLY A 3 -2.27 -16.24 -13.67
C GLY A 3 -1.67 -15.35 -12.59
N TYR A 4 -2.04 -15.47 -11.32
CA TYR A 4 -1.35 -14.73 -10.26
C TYR A 4 -0.72 -15.74 -9.30
N SER A 5 0.34 -16.41 -9.77
CA SER A 5 1.29 -17.11 -8.89
C SER A 5 2.35 -16.15 -8.34
N ILE A 6 2.07 -14.84 -8.36
CA ILE A 6 2.79 -13.91 -7.50
C ILE A 6 2.53 -14.42 -6.08
N ALA A 7 3.58 -14.86 -5.37
CA ALA A 7 3.43 -15.15 -3.96
C ALA A 7 2.96 -13.84 -3.31
N SER A 8 1.69 -13.75 -2.93
CA SER A 8 1.08 -12.50 -2.44
C SER A 8 1.89 -11.85 -1.31
N ARG A 9 2.64 -12.67 -0.57
CA ARG A 9 3.65 -12.24 0.40
C ARG A 9 4.76 -11.40 -0.22
N GLU A 10 5.40 -11.86 -1.30
CA GLU A 10 6.46 -11.12 -1.98
C GLU A 10 5.95 -9.80 -2.57
N PHE A 11 4.71 -9.79 -3.07
CA PHE A 11 4.07 -8.56 -3.53
C PHE A 11 3.91 -7.58 -2.37
N ALA A 12 3.34 -8.04 -1.26
CA ALA A 12 3.15 -7.22 -0.07
C ALA A 12 4.50 -6.70 0.46
N ASP A 13 5.53 -7.55 0.52
CA ASP A 13 6.85 -7.16 1.01
C ASP A 13 7.54 -6.14 0.08
N SER A 14 7.40 -6.29 -1.24
CA SER A 14 7.88 -5.30 -2.21
C SER A 14 7.17 -3.95 -2.04
N PHE A 15 5.84 -3.96 -1.92
CA PHE A 15 5.06 -2.75 -1.68
C PHE A 15 5.49 -2.06 -0.38
N ARG A 16 5.59 -2.81 0.73
CA ARG A 16 5.96 -2.27 2.05
C ARG A 16 7.36 -1.68 2.08
N SER A 17 8.31 -2.28 1.35
CA SER A 17 9.66 -1.74 1.26
C SER A 17 9.70 -0.36 0.61
N ASP A 18 8.85 -0.12 -0.39
CA ASP A 18 8.74 1.18 -1.04
C ASP A 18 7.90 2.16 -0.19
N LEU A 19 6.82 1.67 0.45
CA LEU A 19 5.97 2.47 1.36
C LEU A 19 6.76 3.04 2.55
N LYS A 20 7.79 2.35 3.05
CA LYS A 20 8.61 2.79 4.19
C LYS A 20 9.16 4.22 4.05
N LYS A 21 9.35 4.71 2.83
CA LYS A 21 9.79 6.10 2.54
C LYS A 21 8.73 7.15 2.91
N HIS A 22 7.47 6.74 2.93
CA HIS A 22 6.28 7.57 3.16
C HIS A 22 5.63 7.31 4.51
N GLU A 23 6.10 6.32 5.29
CA GLU A 23 5.52 5.87 6.57
C GLU A 23 5.26 7.03 7.55
N LYS A 24 6.15 8.04 7.57
CA LYS A 24 6.01 9.25 8.41
C LYS A 24 4.78 10.12 8.11
N HIS A 25 4.17 10.01 6.94
CA HIS A 25 2.97 10.76 6.57
C HIS A 25 1.68 10.04 7.00
N TRP A 26 1.79 8.78 7.42
CA TRP A 26 0.67 7.93 7.77
C TRP A 26 0.59 7.71 9.28
N GLU A 27 -0.37 8.35 9.91
CA GLU A 27 -0.61 8.19 11.34
C GLU A 27 -1.10 6.77 11.66
N ASN A 28 -0.53 6.16 12.70
CA ASN A 28 -0.90 4.84 13.21
C ASN A 28 -0.90 3.72 12.15
N VAL A 29 -0.06 3.83 11.12
CA VAL A 29 0.05 2.81 10.08
C VAL A 29 0.82 1.59 10.57
N SER A 30 0.37 0.41 10.16
CA SER A 30 1.04 -0.86 10.38
C SER A 30 1.05 -1.68 9.09
N VAL A 31 2.18 -2.34 8.87
CA VAL A 31 2.39 -3.25 7.73
C VAL A 31 2.55 -4.71 8.16
N LYS A 32 2.26 -5.03 9.42
CA LYS A 32 2.58 -6.32 10.05
C LYS A 32 1.42 -7.34 10.05
N LEU A 33 0.35 -7.10 9.29
CA LEU A 33 -0.96 -7.74 9.50
C LEU A 33 -1.22 -8.92 8.58
N GLY A 34 -0.22 -9.79 8.47
CA GLY A 34 -0.28 -10.99 7.65
C GLY A 34 0.20 -10.78 6.21
N PRO A 35 0.27 -11.85 5.41
CA PRO A 35 0.98 -11.84 4.13
C PRO A 35 0.26 -11.12 2.98
N LEU A 36 -1.02 -10.78 3.13
CA LEU A 36 -1.84 -10.19 2.07
C LEU A 36 -2.13 -8.70 2.29
N THR A 37 -2.03 -8.23 3.53
CA THR A 37 -2.38 -6.86 3.90
C THR A 37 -1.24 -5.92 3.56
N LEU A 38 -1.41 -5.02 2.58
CA LEU A 38 -0.34 -4.10 2.19
C LEU A 38 0.02 -3.13 3.33
N MET A 39 -1.00 -2.49 3.89
CA MET A 39 -0.96 -1.56 5.02
C MET A 39 -2.34 -1.47 5.67
N GLU A 40 -2.39 -1.16 6.95
CA GLU A 40 -3.60 -0.70 7.64
C GLU A 40 -3.23 0.50 8.51
N GLY A 41 -4.20 1.34 8.83
CA GLY A 41 -4.00 2.45 9.76
C GLY A 41 -5.34 3.02 10.19
N TRP A 42 -5.30 3.90 11.18
CA TRP A 42 -6.48 4.58 11.70
C TRP A 42 -6.15 6.01 12.06
N ASN A 43 -7.15 6.89 11.96
CA ASN A 43 -7.08 8.25 12.43
C ASN A 43 -8.11 8.43 13.54
N TYR A 44 -7.80 9.28 14.51
CA TYR A 44 -8.78 9.65 15.51
C TYR A 44 -9.89 10.46 14.85
N PHE A 45 -11.14 10.12 15.18
CA PHE A 45 -12.31 10.77 14.60
C PHE A 45 -12.87 11.79 15.61
N GLU A 46 -12.85 13.06 15.22
CA GLU A 46 -13.58 14.14 15.88
C GLU A 46 -14.57 14.72 14.87
N ASN A 47 -15.83 14.92 15.27
CA ASN A 47 -16.92 15.32 14.36
C ASN A 47 -16.60 16.60 13.54
N GLU A 48 -15.78 17.49 14.07
CA GLU A 48 -15.40 18.76 13.43
C GLU A 48 -14.28 18.59 12.38
N ASN A 49 -13.63 17.43 12.31
CA ASN A 49 -12.41 17.20 11.53
C ASN A 49 -12.54 16.13 10.43
N LEU A 50 -13.73 15.58 10.18
CA LEU A 50 -13.90 14.48 9.21
C LEU A 50 -13.46 14.86 7.79
N GLU A 51 -13.94 15.99 7.27
CA GLU A 51 -13.62 16.43 5.91
C GLU A 51 -12.12 16.64 5.72
N ASN A 52 -11.48 17.35 6.65
CA ASN A 52 -10.04 17.55 6.68
C ASN A 52 -9.27 16.22 6.76
N THR A 53 -9.76 15.27 7.56
CA THR A 53 -9.16 13.94 7.68
C THR A 53 -9.25 13.16 6.36
N ILE A 54 -10.40 13.20 5.68
CA ILE A 54 -10.59 12.56 4.37
C ILE A 54 -9.66 13.21 3.33
N ILE A 55 -9.59 14.55 3.27
CA ILE A 55 -8.72 15.27 2.34
C ILE A 55 -7.25 14.90 2.58
N LYS A 56 -6.80 14.89 3.84
CA LYS A 56 -5.43 14.50 4.21
C LYS A 56 -5.14 13.06 3.79
N LEU A 57 -6.06 12.12 4.04
CA LEU A 57 -5.92 10.73 3.62
C LEU A 57 -5.85 10.58 2.10
N ALA A 58 -6.72 11.28 1.36
CA ALA A 58 -6.70 11.27 -0.09
C ALA A 58 -5.37 11.79 -0.65
N ASN A 59 -4.86 12.90 -0.12
CA ASN A 59 -3.57 13.47 -0.51
C ASN A 59 -2.41 12.50 -0.20
N ASN A 60 -2.40 11.89 1.00
CA ASN A 60 -1.42 10.88 1.36
C ASN A 60 -1.47 9.65 0.43
N PHE A 61 -2.66 9.24 -0.03
CA PHE A 61 -2.82 8.17 -1.01
C PHE A 61 -2.22 8.53 -2.37
N LEU A 62 -2.43 9.76 -2.86
CA LEU A 62 -1.83 10.23 -4.12
C LEU A 62 -0.30 10.20 -4.07
N GLU A 63 0.31 10.44 -2.92
CA GLU A 63 1.77 10.34 -2.78
C GLU A 63 2.30 8.92 -2.94
N ILE A 64 1.49 7.89 -2.68
CA ILE A 64 1.91 6.48 -2.69
C ILE A 64 1.28 5.65 -3.81
N GLU A 65 0.34 6.20 -4.60
CA GLU A 65 -0.39 5.45 -5.63
C GLU A 65 0.56 4.76 -6.61
N TYR A 66 1.64 5.45 -7.00
CA TYR A 66 2.64 4.96 -7.95
C TYR A 66 3.34 3.68 -7.46
N ILE A 67 3.37 3.44 -6.15
CA ILE A 67 3.98 2.25 -5.56
C ILE A 67 3.19 1.00 -5.96
N ILE A 68 1.86 1.11 -6.10
CA ILE A 68 1.01 0.02 -6.56
C ILE A 68 1.37 -0.35 -8.00
N ASP A 69 1.42 0.64 -8.89
CA ASP A 69 1.76 0.41 -10.30
C ASP A 69 3.19 -0.13 -10.46
N HIS A 70 4.16 0.46 -9.76
CA HIS A 70 5.54 -0.01 -9.76
C HIS A 70 5.64 -1.46 -9.27
N THR A 71 4.90 -1.81 -8.20
CA THR A 71 4.86 -3.18 -7.70
C THR A 71 4.19 -4.11 -8.71
N LEU A 72 3.10 -3.70 -9.36
CA LEU A 72 2.46 -4.49 -10.42
C LEU A 72 3.43 -4.75 -11.59
N GLU A 73 4.17 -3.76 -12.06
CA GLU A 73 5.14 -3.92 -13.15
C GLU A 73 6.30 -4.87 -12.79
N LYS A 74 6.84 -4.79 -11.57
CA LYS A 74 7.87 -5.74 -11.06
C LYS A 74 7.42 -7.20 -11.15
N PHE A 75 6.13 -7.46 -10.99
CA PHE A 75 5.60 -8.82 -10.97
C PHE A 75 4.89 -9.24 -12.28
N LYS A 76 4.48 -8.29 -13.14
CA LYS A 76 4.07 -8.59 -14.53
C LYS A 76 5.24 -9.12 -15.35
N SER A 77 6.43 -8.55 -15.19
CA SER A 77 7.64 -8.94 -15.92
C SER A 77 8.16 -10.35 -15.56
N ARG A 78 7.81 -10.89 -14.39
CA ARG A 78 8.15 -12.27 -13.98
C ARG A 78 7.38 -13.37 -14.74
N LYS A 79 6.42 -13.00 -15.59
CA LYS A 79 5.59 -13.95 -16.36
C LYS A 79 6.16 -14.34 -17.73
N VAL A 80 7.33 -13.84 -18.13
CA VAL A 80 7.94 -14.17 -19.42
C VAL A 80 9.21 -14.97 -19.21
N ILE A 81 9.10 -16.29 -19.04
CA ILE A 81 10.07 -17.27 -19.57
C ILE A 81 9.27 -18.53 -19.95
N HIS A 82 9.48 -18.99 -21.19
CA HIS A 82 8.92 -20.20 -21.82
C HIS A 82 9.11 -21.47 -20.99
#